data_AF-A0A0B6Z9H2-F1
#
_entry.id   AF-A0A0B6Z9H2-F1
#
_cell.length_a   1.000
_cell.length_b   1.000
_cell.length_c   1.000
_cell.angle_alpha   90.00
_cell.angle_beta   90.00
_cell.angle_gamma   90.00
#
_symmetry.space_group_name_H-M   'P 1'
#
loop_
_entity.id
_entity.type
_entity.pdbx_description
1 polymer ?
#
loop_
_entity_poly.entity_id
_entity_poly.type
_entity_poly.pdbx_seq_one_letter_code
_entity_poly.pdbx_strand_id
1 'polypeptide(L)'
;SSWASRFEEYKIVCSLYHGTKRLAPDISTSLKPLSGGGLCERICWDEWLQFDKTYLCTIPRETRLCVMLCGIRSAQGVGDKMADKGEITATGRKLTYPLGAAAIQLFNEKGYLNQGPQLVPLMMGISSDPIMPSCKTLLPDSVLLQVNLPDFERTIFFPEPLNAPVSPIRSFDLLAPEVRSMVVSVMEKESCLTFAAEELEILWTHRHYVTNHPSLLPRILQAAIGWDWASLSEIYSLL
;
A
#
# COMPACT_ATOMS: atom_id res chain seq x y z
N SER A 1 12.26 -16.84 -21.70
CA SER A 1 12.38 -15.64 -20.85
C SER A 1 13.71 -15.69 -20.10
N SER A 2 14.68 -14.84 -20.44
CA SER A 2 16.10 -15.00 -20.05
C SER A 2 16.48 -14.50 -18.64
N TRP A 3 15.51 -14.15 -17.78
CA TRP A 3 15.77 -13.53 -16.48
C TRP A 3 15.89 -14.58 -15.35
N ALA A 4 15.20 -15.71 -15.47
CA ALA A 4 15.05 -16.71 -14.41
C ALA A 4 16.35 -17.50 -14.12
N SER A 5 17.31 -17.51 -15.03
CA SER A 5 18.63 -18.13 -14.84
C SER A 5 19.71 -17.15 -14.36
N ARG A 6 19.37 -15.86 -14.19
CA ARG A 6 20.35 -14.81 -13.82
C ARG A 6 20.56 -14.66 -12.31
N PHE A 7 19.69 -15.27 -11.51
CA PHE A 7 19.70 -15.16 -10.06
C PHE A 7 19.78 -16.55 -9.42
N GLU A 8 20.39 -16.61 -8.25
CA GLU A 8 20.61 -17.84 -7.49
C GLU A 8 19.35 -18.21 -6.71
N GLU A 9 18.72 -17.22 -6.10
CA GLU A 9 17.55 -17.38 -5.22
C GLU A 9 16.55 -16.26 -5.47
N TYR A 10 15.32 -16.49 -5.03
CA TYR A 10 14.20 -15.57 -5.20
C TYR A 10 13.38 -15.44 -3.92
N LYS A 11 12.77 -14.27 -3.73
CA LYS A 11 11.75 -14.03 -2.70
C LYS A 11 10.63 -13.16 -3.24
N ILE A 12 9.49 -13.23 -2.58
CA ILE A 12 8.44 -12.24 -2.70
C ILE A 12 8.53 -11.28 -1.51
N VAL A 13 8.50 -9.99 -1.79
CA VAL A 13 8.31 -8.93 -0.79
C VAL A 13 6.86 -8.45 -0.90
N CYS A 14 6.17 -8.37 0.22
CA CYS A 14 4.78 -7.97 0.36
C CYS A 14 4.68 -6.69 1.18
N SER A 15 3.90 -5.74 0.70
CA SER A 15 3.70 -4.42 1.31
C SER A 15 2.22 -4.06 1.31
N LEU A 16 1.73 -3.49 2.41
CA LEU A 16 0.35 -3.00 2.52
C LEU A 16 0.30 -1.48 2.41
N TYR A 17 -0.58 -0.99 1.54
CA TYR A 17 -0.74 0.44 1.27
C TYR A 17 -2.19 0.89 1.32
N HIS A 18 -2.39 2.11 1.80
CA HIS A 18 -3.61 2.90 1.59
C HIS A 18 -3.20 4.21 0.88
N GLY A 19 -3.56 4.34 -0.40
CA GLY A 19 -2.95 5.35 -1.27
C GLY A 19 -1.43 5.18 -1.32
N THR A 20 -0.67 6.20 -0.93
CA THR A 20 0.79 6.16 -0.82
C THR A 20 1.29 5.84 0.58
N LYS A 21 0.40 5.77 1.58
CA LYS A 21 0.77 5.51 2.98
C LYS A 21 0.96 4.01 3.20
N ARG A 22 2.17 3.63 3.63
CA ARG A 22 2.46 2.26 4.05
C ARG A 22 1.78 1.97 5.40
N LEU A 23 1.00 0.89 5.47
CA LEU A 23 0.21 0.52 6.66
C LEU A 23 1.01 -0.31 7.67
N ALA A 24 1.97 -1.11 7.19
CA ALA A 24 2.78 -2.01 8.01
C ALA A 24 4.19 -2.17 7.40
N PRO A 25 5.20 -2.58 8.19
CA PRO A 25 6.49 -2.97 7.64
C PRO A 25 6.37 -4.06 6.57
N ASP A 26 7.26 -4.03 5.59
CA ASP A 26 7.28 -5.03 4.53
C ASP A 26 7.65 -6.40 5.10
N ILE A 27 6.98 -7.44 4.60
CA ILE A 27 7.26 -8.83 4.96
C ILE A 27 7.70 -9.58 3.71
N SER A 28 8.53 -10.60 3.89
CA SER A 28 9.03 -11.36 2.75
C SER A 28 9.06 -12.85 3.01
N THR A 29 8.89 -13.63 1.95
CA THR A 29 9.16 -15.07 1.99
C THR A 29 10.64 -15.36 2.24
N SER A 30 10.92 -16.60 2.59
CA SER A 30 12.27 -17.15 2.53
C SER A 30 12.83 -17.10 1.10
N LEU A 31 14.17 -17.19 1.01
CA LEU A 31 14.88 -17.30 -0.25
C LEU A 31 14.74 -18.73 -0.78
N LYS A 32 14.29 -18.87 -2.04
CA LYS A 32 14.17 -20.18 -2.70
C LYS A 32 14.73 -20.16 -4.12
N PRO A 33 15.39 -21.25 -4.56
CA PRO A 33 15.89 -21.35 -5.92
C PRO A 33 14.76 -21.62 -6.92
N LEU A 34 15.03 -21.34 -8.20
CA LEU A 34 14.17 -21.76 -9.29
C LEU A 34 14.17 -23.29 -9.41
N SER A 35 12.99 -23.90 -9.48
CA SER A 35 12.83 -25.34 -9.69
C SER A 35 12.46 -25.63 -11.14
N GLY A 36 13.30 -26.39 -11.85
CA GLY A 36 13.11 -26.76 -13.26
C GLY A 36 12.56 -28.17 -13.52
N GLY A 37 12.10 -28.87 -12.48
CA GLY A 37 11.77 -30.30 -12.55
C GLY A 37 10.34 -30.67 -12.98
N GLY A 38 9.61 -29.80 -13.69
CA GLY A 38 8.19 -30.03 -14.04
C GLY A 38 7.76 -29.44 -15.38
N LEU A 39 6.46 -29.36 -15.64
CA LEU A 39 5.87 -28.83 -16.88
C LEU A 39 6.23 -27.35 -17.15
N CYS A 40 6.60 -26.61 -16.11
CA CYS A 40 7.04 -25.22 -16.18
C CYS A 40 8.08 -24.92 -15.10
N GLU A 41 8.92 -23.91 -15.35
CA GLU A 41 9.80 -23.33 -14.35
C GLU A 41 8.96 -22.66 -13.26
N ARG A 42 9.19 -23.02 -12.00
CA ARG A 42 8.42 -22.46 -10.87
C ARG A 42 9.26 -22.31 -9.63
N ILE A 43 8.80 -21.43 -8.74
CA ILE A 43 9.33 -21.29 -7.39
C ILE A 43 8.17 -21.58 -6.43
N CYS A 44 8.38 -22.46 -5.46
CA CYS A 44 7.34 -22.86 -4.51
C CYS A 44 7.72 -22.42 -3.10
N TRP A 45 7.15 -21.30 -2.65
CA TRP A 45 7.33 -20.83 -1.27
C TRP A 45 6.45 -21.59 -0.28
N ASP A 46 5.16 -21.75 -0.56
CA ASP A 46 4.22 -22.42 0.37
C ASP A 46 4.35 -21.90 1.81
N GLU A 47 4.43 -20.57 1.92
CA GLU A 47 4.68 -19.86 3.17
C GLU A 47 3.52 -18.91 3.44
N TRP A 48 3.02 -18.95 4.68
CA TRP A 48 2.09 -17.95 5.18
C TRP A 48 2.86 -16.75 5.69
N LEU A 49 2.58 -15.58 5.10
CA LEU A 49 3.11 -14.30 5.56
C LEU A 49 2.05 -13.57 6.38
N GLN A 50 2.47 -13.01 7.51
CA GLN A 50 1.58 -12.30 8.43
C GLN A 50 2.12 -10.89 8.68
N PHE A 51 1.25 -9.89 8.51
CA PHE A 51 1.53 -8.52 8.91
C PHE A 51 1.23 -8.36 10.40
N ASP A 52 2.28 -8.37 11.22
CA ASP A 52 2.14 -8.20 12.66
C ASP A 52 1.42 -6.88 12.99
N LYS A 53 0.54 -6.93 14.00
CA LYS A 53 -0.21 -5.77 14.50
C LYS A 53 -1.13 -5.10 13.47
N THR A 54 -1.41 -5.77 12.34
CA THR A 54 -2.39 -5.31 11.35
C THR A 54 -3.64 -6.16 11.46
N TYR A 55 -4.75 -5.57 11.91
CA TYR A 55 -6.03 -6.27 12.04
C TYR A 55 -6.92 -6.00 10.84
N LEU A 56 -7.67 -7.02 10.42
CA LEU A 56 -8.60 -6.90 9.29
C LEU A 56 -9.66 -5.80 9.52
N CYS A 57 -10.09 -5.59 10.76
CA CYS A 57 -11.04 -4.54 11.10
C CYS A 57 -10.43 -3.13 11.17
N THR A 58 -9.11 -2.98 11.03
CA THR A 58 -8.46 -1.66 11.05
C THR A 58 -7.97 -1.22 9.69
N ILE A 59 -8.02 -2.09 8.67
CA ILE A 59 -7.56 -1.74 7.33
C ILE A 59 -8.63 -0.91 6.59
N PRO A 60 -8.24 0.16 5.89
CA PRO A 60 -9.13 0.92 5.02
C PRO A 60 -9.70 0.08 3.88
N ARG A 61 -10.86 0.48 3.35
CA ARG A 61 -11.50 -0.21 2.21
C ARG A 61 -10.60 -0.22 0.96
N GLU A 62 -9.90 0.87 0.71
CA GLU A 62 -9.03 1.05 -0.44
C GLU A 62 -7.65 0.40 -0.25
N THR A 63 -7.46 -0.45 0.77
CA THR A 63 -6.17 -1.12 1.03
C THR A 63 -5.74 -2.03 -0.11
N ARG A 64 -4.47 -1.89 -0.50
CA ARG A 64 -3.80 -2.64 -1.56
C ARG A 64 -2.67 -3.48 -0.97
N LEU A 65 -2.60 -4.74 -1.38
CA LEU A 65 -1.45 -5.61 -1.19
C LEU A 65 -0.56 -5.50 -2.43
N CYS A 66 0.58 -4.84 -2.29
CA CYS A 66 1.61 -4.79 -3.31
C CYS A 66 2.60 -5.94 -3.10
N VAL A 67 2.88 -6.69 -4.16
CA VAL A 67 3.81 -7.82 -4.16
C VAL A 67 4.93 -7.55 -5.15
N MET A 68 6.16 -7.89 -4.78
CA MET A 68 7.34 -7.71 -5.61
C MET A 68 8.17 -8.99 -5.63
N LEU A 69 8.44 -9.50 -6.82
CA LEU A 69 9.40 -10.56 -7.04
C LEU A 69 10.81 -9.98 -7.05
N CYS A 70 11.67 -10.50 -6.18
CA CYS A 70 13.07 -10.14 -6.13
C CYS A 70 13.96 -11.32 -6.50
N GLY A 71 15.01 -11.05 -7.28
CA GLY A 71 16.11 -11.98 -7.55
C GLY A 71 17.34 -11.64 -6.71
N ILE A 72 18.00 -12.67 -6.19
CA ILE A 72 19.18 -12.55 -5.33
C ILE A 72 20.41 -13.09 -6.05
N ARG A 73 21.52 -12.34 -5.94
CA ARG A 73 22.81 -12.74 -6.49
C ARG A 73 23.94 -12.46 -5.50
N SER A 74 24.95 -13.32 -5.48
CA SER A 74 26.16 -13.09 -4.70
C SER A 74 27.01 -11.96 -5.33
N ALA A 75 27.43 -10.98 -4.53
CA ALA A 75 28.34 -9.91 -4.96
C ALA A 75 29.77 -10.45 -5.08
N GLN A 76 30.07 -11.15 -6.16
CA GLN A 76 31.45 -11.50 -6.51
C GLN A 76 32.17 -10.29 -7.12
N GLY A 77 33.39 -10.04 -6.66
CA GLY A 77 34.20 -8.86 -7.00
C GLY A 77 34.70 -8.88 -8.44
N VAL A 78 33.85 -8.50 -9.39
CA VAL A 78 34.24 -8.04 -10.73
C VAL A 78 33.24 -6.95 -11.12
N GLY A 79 33.74 -5.80 -11.57
CA GLY A 79 32.97 -4.59 -11.84
C GLY A 79 31.70 -4.85 -12.65
N ASP A 80 30.56 -4.93 -11.94
CA ASP A 80 29.27 -5.15 -12.56
C ASP A 80 28.71 -3.79 -12.96
N LYS A 81 28.73 -3.49 -14.27
CA LYS A 81 28.15 -2.28 -14.86
C LYS A 81 26.60 -2.21 -14.71
N MET A 82 26.01 -3.10 -13.91
CA MET A 82 24.58 -3.14 -13.52
C MET A 82 24.34 -2.67 -12.08
N ALA A 83 25.29 -1.97 -11.46
CA ALA A 83 25.20 -1.46 -10.08
C ALA A 83 24.13 -0.37 -9.86
N ASP A 84 23.28 -0.05 -10.84
CA ASP A 84 22.45 1.16 -10.77
C ASP A 84 21.05 0.94 -10.15
N LYS A 85 20.63 -0.32 -9.87
CA LYS A 85 19.25 -0.60 -9.36
C LYS A 85 19.12 -1.73 -8.34
N GLY A 86 20.22 -2.26 -7.81
CA GLY A 86 20.19 -3.32 -6.80
C GLY A 86 20.37 -2.77 -5.40
N GLU A 87 19.46 -3.07 -4.47
CA GLU A 87 19.65 -2.74 -3.06
C GLU A 87 20.60 -3.77 -2.40
N ILE A 88 21.60 -3.26 -1.68
CA ILE A 88 22.58 -4.08 -0.97
C ILE A 88 22.04 -4.37 0.43
N THR A 89 21.69 -5.62 0.71
CA THR A 89 21.31 -6.04 2.08
C THR A 89 22.55 -6.45 2.89
N ALA A 90 22.64 -5.99 4.14
CA ALA A 90 23.84 -6.11 5.00
C ALA A 90 24.20 -7.54 5.47
N THR A 91 23.37 -8.54 5.18
CA THR A 91 23.63 -9.94 5.51
C THR A 91 24.48 -10.60 4.43
N GLY A 92 25.79 -10.33 4.47
CA GLY A 92 26.79 -11.03 3.67
C GLY A 92 26.66 -10.84 2.17
N ARG A 93 27.06 -9.67 1.63
CA ARG A 93 27.32 -9.42 0.19
C ARG A 93 26.31 -10.07 -0.81
N LYS A 94 25.02 -10.14 -0.48
CA LYS A 94 23.95 -10.54 -1.41
C LYS A 94 23.26 -9.29 -1.96
N LEU A 95 23.13 -9.20 -3.27
CA LEU A 95 22.46 -8.11 -3.99
C LEU A 95 21.02 -8.52 -4.30
N THR A 96 20.07 -7.65 -3.96
CA THR A 96 18.64 -7.85 -4.22
C THR A 96 18.21 -6.99 -5.41
N TYR A 97 17.58 -7.60 -6.41
CA TYR A 97 17.10 -6.92 -7.60
C TYR A 97 15.59 -7.06 -7.75
N PRO A 98 14.82 -5.96 -7.89
CA PRO A 98 13.40 -6.03 -8.21
C PRO A 98 13.23 -6.51 -9.66
N LEU A 99 12.46 -7.58 -9.85
CA LEU A 99 12.26 -8.20 -11.16
C LEU A 99 10.89 -7.89 -11.76
N GLY A 100 9.89 -7.82 -10.90
CA GLY A 100 8.53 -7.49 -11.29
C GLY A 100 7.64 -7.34 -10.07
N ALA A 101 6.50 -6.69 -10.27
CA ALA A 101 5.57 -6.40 -9.19
C ALA A 101 4.11 -6.46 -9.67
N ALA A 102 3.22 -6.56 -8.71
CA ALA A 102 1.78 -6.45 -8.92
C ALA A 102 1.10 -5.85 -7.68
N ALA A 103 -0.12 -5.36 -7.87
CA ALA A 103 -0.96 -4.84 -6.79
C ALA A 103 -2.32 -5.55 -6.79
N ILE A 104 -2.70 -6.07 -5.62
CA ILE A 104 -3.97 -6.76 -5.38
C ILE A 104 -4.82 -5.86 -4.49
N GLN A 105 -6.02 -5.52 -4.94
CA GLN A 105 -6.97 -4.82 -4.09
C GLN A 105 -7.53 -5.81 -3.05
N LEU A 106 -7.51 -5.50 -1.76
CA LEU A 106 -8.03 -6.42 -0.74
C LEU A 106 -9.56 -6.48 -0.76
N PHE A 107 -10.24 -5.35 -0.97
CA PHE A 107 -11.69 -5.30 -1.12
C PHE A 107 -12.08 -5.01 -2.57
N ASN A 108 -13.04 -5.74 -3.13
CA ASN A 108 -13.53 -5.46 -4.48
C ASN A 108 -14.39 -4.18 -4.54
N GLU A 109 -14.83 -3.81 -5.75
CA GLU A 109 -15.64 -2.61 -6.00
C GLU A 109 -16.92 -2.55 -5.15
N LYS A 110 -17.49 -3.72 -4.84
CA LYS A 110 -18.69 -3.86 -3.98
C LYS A 110 -18.36 -3.88 -2.48
N GLY A 111 -17.10 -3.76 -2.10
CA GLY A 111 -16.65 -3.77 -0.71
C GLY A 111 -16.47 -5.17 -0.11
N TYR A 112 -16.55 -6.25 -0.88
CA TYR A 112 -16.28 -7.60 -0.35
C TYR A 112 -14.78 -7.86 -0.29
N LEU A 113 -14.32 -8.49 0.80
CA LEU A 113 -12.94 -8.95 0.92
C LEU A 113 -12.67 -10.05 -0.10
N ASN A 114 -11.59 -9.90 -0.86
CA ASN A 114 -11.06 -10.95 -1.72
C ASN A 114 -10.43 -12.03 -0.84
N GLN A 115 -10.90 -13.27 -0.99
CA GLN A 115 -10.51 -14.42 -0.19
C GLN A 115 -10.05 -15.57 -1.09
N GLY A 116 -9.27 -16.49 -0.53
CA GLY A 116 -8.85 -17.70 -1.22
C GLY A 116 -7.80 -17.47 -2.33
N PRO A 117 -7.62 -18.46 -3.22
CA PRO A 117 -6.56 -18.45 -4.24
C PRO A 117 -6.75 -17.36 -5.30
N GLN A 118 -5.69 -16.62 -5.56
CA GLN A 118 -5.59 -15.56 -6.57
C GLN A 118 -4.41 -15.86 -7.49
N LEU A 119 -4.62 -15.77 -8.80
CA LEU A 119 -3.56 -15.87 -9.80
C LEU A 119 -3.28 -14.46 -10.34
N VAL A 120 -2.08 -13.96 -10.05
CA VAL A 120 -1.73 -12.54 -10.22
C VAL A 120 -0.60 -12.42 -11.24
N PRO A 121 -0.83 -11.81 -12.41
CA PRO A 121 0.24 -11.56 -13.37
C PRO A 121 1.17 -10.46 -12.84
N LEU A 122 2.47 -10.73 -12.83
CA LEU A 122 3.49 -9.75 -12.50
C LEU A 122 3.82 -8.90 -13.73
N MET A 123 3.88 -7.59 -13.53
CA MET A 123 4.49 -6.68 -14.48
C MET A 123 6.00 -6.75 -14.30
N MET A 124 6.70 -7.24 -15.32
CA MET A 124 8.16 -7.45 -15.28
C MET A 124 8.92 -6.17 -15.63
N GLY A 125 10.11 -6.01 -15.07
CA GLY A 125 11.01 -4.87 -15.30
C GLY A 125 10.70 -3.62 -14.47
N ILE A 126 9.75 -3.72 -13.54
CA ILE A 126 9.36 -2.62 -12.64
C ILE A 126 9.52 -3.04 -11.17
N SER A 127 9.78 -2.07 -10.29
CA SER A 127 9.71 -2.22 -8.84
C SER A 127 8.29 -2.02 -8.33
N SER A 128 7.97 -2.50 -7.13
CA SER A 128 6.69 -2.19 -6.49
C SER A 128 6.57 -0.69 -6.23
N ASP A 129 5.42 -0.14 -6.60
CA ASP A 129 5.01 1.25 -6.36
C ASP A 129 3.60 1.21 -5.73
N PRO A 130 3.33 1.96 -4.65
CA PRO A 130 1.99 2.09 -4.08
C PRO A 130 0.90 2.46 -5.09
N ILE A 131 1.25 3.22 -6.12
CA ILE A 131 0.33 3.77 -7.14
C ILE A 131 0.20 2.82 -8.34
N MET A 132 0.91 1.68 -8.33
CA MET A 132 0.88 0.69 -9.39
C MET A 132 -0.55 0.19 -9.66
N PRO A 133 -1.00 0.11 -10.92
CA PRO A 133 -2.32 -0.42 -11.24
C PRO A 133 -2.40 -1.91 -10.92
N SER A 134 -3.60 -2.38 -10.55
CA SER A 134 -3.85 -3.81 -10.44
C SER A 134 -3.92 -4.42 -11.83
N CYS A 135 -2.89 -5.15 -12.24
CA CYS A 135 -2.86 -5.82 -13.53
C CYS A 135 -3.68 -7.12 -13.47
N LYS A 136 -4.70 -7.22 -14.32
CA LYS A 136 -5.46 -8.46 -14.56
C LYS A 136 -5.23 -9.05 -15.96
N THR A 137 -4.40 -8.38 -16.76
CA THR A 137 -4.15 -8.80 -18.14
C THR A 137 -3.14 -9.94 -18.15
N LEU A 138 -3.56 -11.09 -18.67
CA LEU A 138 -2.71 -12.25 -18.87
C LEU A 138 -2.15 -12.21 -20.29
N LEU A 139 -0.82 -12.06 -20.40
CA LEU A 139 -0.10 -12.24 -21.65
C LEU A 139 0.46 -13.67 -21.71
N PRO A 140 0.70 -14.23 -22.91
CA PRO A 140 1.21 -15.60 -23.05
C PRO A 140 2.51 -15.88 -22.27
N ASP A 141 3.39 -14.87 -22.13
CA ASP A 141 4.66 -14.96 -21.42
C ASP A 141 4.64 -14.31 -20.02
N SER A 142 3.45 -14.05 -19.48
CA SER A 142 3.31 -13.45 -18.15
C SER A 142 3.89 -14.36 -17.07
N VAL A 143 4.70 -13.77 -16.18
CA VAL A 143 5.11 -14.43 -14.95
C VAL A 143 3.94 -14.36 -13.98
N LEU A 144 3.46 -15.52 -13.53
CA LEU A 144 2.27 -15.62 -12.69
C LEU A 144 2.68 -15.92 -11.25
N LEU A 145 2.12 -15.17 -10.31
CA LEU A 145 2.21 -15.43 -8.90
C LEU A 145 0.87 -15.98 -8.39
N GLN A 146 0.88 -17.16 -7.80
CA GLN A 146 -0.26 -17.66 -7.05
C GLN A 146 -0.16 -17.16 -5.60
N VAL A 147 -1.19 -16.47 -5.13
CA VAL A 147 -1.32 -15.96 -3.75
C VAL A 147 -2.59 -16.53 -3.15
N ASN A 148 -2.51 -17.13 -1.97
CA ASN A 148 -3.70 -17.53 -1.23
C ASN A 148 -4.01 -16.47 -0.17
N LEU A 149 -5.09 -15.72 -0.36
CA LEU A 149 -5.61 -14.82 0.67
C LEU A 149 -6.37 -15.62 1.74
N PRO A 150 -6.43 -15.13 2.99
CA PRO A 150 -7.20 -15.79 4.04
C PRO A 150 -8.64 -16.04 3.60
N ASP A 151 -9.15 -17.23 3.89
CA ASP A 151 -10.54 -17.61 3.67
C ASP A 151 -11.21 -17.81 5.04
N PHE A 152 -12.27 -17.05 5.29
CA PHE A 152 -13.01 -17.06 6.54
C PHE A 152 -14.28 -17.93 6.47
N GLU A 153 -14.47 -18.70 5.39
CA GLU A 153 -15.65 -19.54 5.12
C GLU A 153 -16.98 -18.75 5.14
N ARG A 154 -16.88 -17.43 5.03
CA ARG A 154 -18.00 -16.49 5.08
C ARG A 154 -17.71 -15.33 4.16
N THR A 155 -18.76 -14.68 3.70
CA THR A 155 -18.63 -13.42 2.97
C THR A 155 -18.28 -12.32 3.96
N ILE A 156 -17.05 -11.82 3.88
CA ILE A 156 -16.62 -10.63 4.61
C ILE A 156 -16.82 -9.42 3.71
N PHE A 157 -17.45 -8.38 4.23
CA PHE A 157 -17.65 -7.12 3.52
C PHE A 157 -17.27 -5.95 4.41
N PHE A 158 -16.81 -4.90 3.77
CA PHE A 158 -16.54 -3.64 4.41
C PHE A 158 -17.88 -3.00 4.80
N PRO A 159 -18.08 -2.61 6.06
CA PRO A 159 -19.37 -2.11 6.54
C PRO A 159 -19.73 -0.81 5.83
N GLU A 160 -21.03 -0.61 5.62
CA GLU A 160 -21.51 0.71 5.20
C GLU A 160 -21.20 1.72 6.30
N PRO A 161 -20.81 2.96 5.92
CA PRO A 161 -20.67 4.03 6.89
C PRO A 161 -21.98 4.16 7.66
N LEU A 162 -21.91 4.11 8.99
CA LEU A 162 -23.07 4.44 9.82
C LEU A 162 -23.58 5.83 9.44
N ASN A 163 -24.90 6.04 9.42
CA ASN A 163 -25.49 7.36 9.22
C ASN A 163 -24.82 8.35 10.17
N ALA A 164 -23.94 9.18 9.62
CA ALA A 164 -23.22 10.14 10.42
C ALA A 164 -24.17 11.31 10.69
N PRO A 165 -24.34 11.74 11.96
CA PRO A 165 -24.98 13.01 12.22
C PRO A 165 -24.20 14.09 11.46
N VAL A 166 -24.92 15.08 10.89
CA VAL A 166 -24.30 16.20 10.18
C VAL A 166 -23.21 16.80 11.06
N SER A 167 -22.00 16.96 10.53
CA SER A 167 -20.90 17.54 11.31
C SER A 167 -21.29 18.94 11.80
N PRO A 168 -21.03 19.26 13.07
CA PRO A 168 -21.40 20.56 13.61
C PRO A 168 -20.63 21.67 12.91
N ILE A 169 -21.33 22.54 12.19
CA ILE A 169 -20.73 23.71 11.55
C ILE A 169 -20.46 24.77 12.60
N ARG A 170 -19.21 25.23 12.70
CA ARG A 170 -18.79 26.31 13.60
C ARG A 170 -18.24 27.48 12.80
N SER A 171 -18.41 28.70 13.33
CA SER A 171 -17.85 29.90 12.70
C SER A 171 -16.34 29.92 12.85
N PHE A 172 -15.62 30.12 11.75
CA PHE A 172 -14.17 30.32 11.70
C PHE A 172 -13.68 31.42 12.65
N ASP A 173 -14.54 32.41 12.94
CA ASP A 173 -14.22 33.52 13.84
C ASP A 173 -14.05 33.13 15.31
N LEU A 174 -14.51 31.94 15.70
CA LEU A 174 -14.37 31.43 17.05
C LEU A 174 -13.02 30.73 17.28
N LEU A 175 -12.21 30.55 16.23
CA LEU A 175 -10.84 30.04 16.37
C LEU A 175 -9.94 31.09 17.01
N ALA A 176 -9.04 30.61 17.87
CA ALA A 176 -7.95 31.38 18.41
C ALA A 176 -7.13 32.03 17.27
N PRO A 177 -6.67 33.30 17.42
CA PRO A 177 -5.96 34.01 16.36
C PRO A 177 -4.74 33.25 15.80
N GLU A 178 -4.05 32.52 16.66
CA GLU A 178 -2.86 31.71 16.32
C GLU A 178 -3.24 30.55 15.39
N VAL A 179 -4.31 29.83 15.73
CA VAL A 179 -4.84 28.72 14.92
C VAL A 179 -5.37 29.23 13.58
N ARG A 180 -6.03 30.39 13.58
CA ARG A 180 -6.54 31.02 12.37
C ARG A 180 -5.42 31.36 11.40
N SER A 181 -4.35 31.97 11.89
CA SER A 181 -3.17 32.32 11.09
C SER A 181 -2.54 31.06 10.47
N MET A 182 -2.43 29.98 11.24
CA MET A 182 -1.94 28.70 10.73
C MET A 182 -2.85 28.14 9.64
N VAL A 183 -4.17 28.11 9.84
CA VAL A 183 -5.12 27.62 8.82
C VAL A 183 -5.03 28.46 7.54
N VAL A 184 -4.95 29.78 7.65
CA VAL A 184 -4.77 30.67 6.48
C VAL A 184 -3.45 30.36 5.76
N SER A 185 -2.35 30.18 6.50
CA SER A 185 -1.07 29.78 5.90
C SER A 185 -1.19 28.45 5.15
N VAL A 186 -1.89 27.47 5.71
CA VAL A 186 -2.20 26.20 5.05
C VAL A 186 -3.04 26.40 3.78
N MET A 187 -4.01 27.30 3.80
CA MET A 187 -4.85 27.62 2.62
C MET A 187 -4.02 28.17 1.46
N GLU A 188 -3.02 28.99 1.77
CA GLU A 188 -2.13 29.64 0.79
C GLU A 188 -1.09 28.68 0.19
N LYS A 189 -0.82 27.52 0.82
CA LYS A 189 0.12 26.53 0.26
C LYS A 189 -0.41 25.98 -1.06
N GLU A 190 0.39 26.10 -2.12
CA GLU A 190 0.05 25.63 -3.48
C GLU A 190 -0.06 24.10 -3.60
N SER A 191 0.57 23.35 -2.69
CA SER A 191 0.64 21.89 -2.74
C SER A 191 0.16 21.26 -1.44
N CYS A 192 -0.57 20.14 -1.57
CA CYS A 192 -0.96 19.29 -0.45
C CYS A 192 0.09 18.21 -0.11
N LEU A 193 1.25 18.20 -0.79
CA LEU A 193 2.19 17.08 -0.68
C LEU A 193 3.01 17.09 0.61
N THR A 194 3.13 18.24 1.29
CA THR A 194 3.97 18.37 2.49
C THR A 194 3.32 19.29 3.53
N PHE A 195 2.69 18.69 4.52
CA PHE A 195 2.28 19.36 5.76
C PHE A 195 3.07 18.80 6.93
N ALA A 196 3.41 19.66 7.89
CA ALA A 196 3.97 19.19 9.15
C ALA A 196 2.91 18.39 9.93
N ALA A 197 3.35 17.43 10.75
CA ALA A 197 2.43 16.62 11.56
C ALA A 197 1.54 17.48 12.47
N GLU A 198 2.11 18.55 13.03
CA GLU A 198 1.39 19.52 13.87
C GLU A 198 0.30 20.27 13.09
N GLU A 199 0.58 20.67 11.84
CA GLU A 199 -0.42 21.35 10.99
C GLU A 199 -1.60 20.43 10.71
N LEU A 200 -1.34 19.16 10.38
CA LEU A 200 -2.38 18.16 10.15
C LEU A 200 -3.19 17.91 11.42
N GLU A 201 -2.54 17.77 12.57
CA GLU A 201 -3.22 17.56 13.86
C GLU A 201 -4.16 18.73 14.20
N ILE A 202 -3.70 19.97 14.03
CA ILE A 202 -4.51 21.16 14.31
C ILE A 202 -5.67 21.25 13.31
N LEU A 203 -5.44 20.99 12.02
CA LEU A 203 -6.49 20.98 10.98
C LEU A 203 -7.57 19.96 11.29
N TRP A 204 -7.19 18.74 11.65
CA TRP A 204 -8.16 17.70 12.00
C TRP A 204 -8.93 18.07 13.26
N THR A 205 -8.24 18.57 14.29
CA THR A 205 -8.86 18.99 15.56
C THR A 205 -9.91 20.09 15.35
N HIS A 206 -9.65 21.03 14.44
CA HIS A 206 -10.50 22.20 14.19
C HIS A 206 -11.34 22.10 12.90
N ARG A 207 -11.49 20.90 12.32
CA ARG A 207 -12.20 20.65 11.05
C ARG A 207 -13.61 21.27 10.96
N HIS A 208 -14.31 21.30 12.09
CA HIS A 208 -15.67 21.85 12.23
C HIS A 208 -15.77 23.37 12.00
N TYR A 209 -14.64 24.09 12.12
CA TYR A 209 -14.56 25.54 11.93
C TYR A 209 -14.22 25.95 10.49
N VAL A 210 -13.82 24.99 9.66
CA VAL A 210 -13.32 25.22 8.29
C VAL A 210 -14.25 24.61 7.23
N THR A 211 -15.43 24.15 7.62
CA THR A 211 -16.44 23.57 6.71
C THR A 211 -16.89 24.53 5.60
N ASN A 212 -16.83 25.85 5.86
CA ASN A 212 -17.18 26.88 4.87
C ASN A 212 -16.06 27.18 3.85
N HIS A 213 -14.92 26.48 3.94
CA HIS A 213 -13.77 26.63 3.06
C HIS A 213 -13.51 25.32 2.29
N PRO A 214 -14.24 25.04 1.19
CA PRO A 214 -14.15 23.77 0.48
C PRO A 214 -12.75 23.47 -0.08
N SER A 215 -11.92 24.49 -0.32
CA SER A 215 -10.51 24.34 -0.74
C SER A 215 -9.62 23.68 0.33
N LEU A 216 -10.05 23.63 1.59
CA LEU A 216 -9.35 22.95 2.67
C LEU A 216 -9.72 21.47 2.78
N LEU A 217 -10.80 21.02 2.15
CA LEU A 217 -11.27 19.64 2.27
C LEU A 217 -10.19 18.59 1.94
N PRO A 218 -9.44 18.68 0.82
CA PRO A 218 -8.37 17.72 0.54
C PRO A 218 -7.29 17.68 1.64
N ARG A 219 -7.00 18.83 2.26
CA ARG A 219 -6.01 18.97 3.34
C ARG A 219 -6.54 18.38 4.65
N ILE A 220 -7.82 18.55 4.94
CA ILE A 220 -8.49 17.93 6.10
C ILE A 220 -8.55 16.41 5.95
N LEU A 221 -8.86 15.91 4.74
CA LEU A 221 -8.87 14.47 4.47
C LEU A 221 -7.49 13.83 4.60
N GLN A 222 -6.43 14.54 4.22
CA GLN A 222 -5.06 14.12 4.46
C GLN A 222 -4.70 14.08 5.97
N ALA A 223 -5.31 14.98 6.75
CA ALA A 223 -5.14 15.05 8.20
C ALA A 223 -5.96 14.00 8.99
N ALA A 224 -6.82 13.23 8.32
CA ALA A 224 -7.65 12.22 8.97
C ALA A 224 -6.79 11.21 9.75
N ILE A 225 -7.18 10.95 11.00
CA ILE A 225 -6.45 10.08 11.94
C ILE A 225 -6.38 8.64 11.41
N GLY A 226 -7.42 8.19 10.72
CA GLY A 226 -7.53 6.84 10.16
C GLY A 226 -8.64 6.76 9.13
N TRP A 227 -8.56 5.73 8.28
CA TRP A 227 -9.58 5.39 7.29
C TRP A 227 -10.20 4.01 7.59
N ASP A 228 -10.08 3.58 8.83
CA ASP A 228 -10.75 2.39 9.35
C ASP A 228 -12.26 2.66 9.50
N TRP A 229 -13.06 1.58 9.57
CA TRP A 229 -14.51 1.69 9.55
C TRP A 229 -15.08 2.57 10.68
N ALA A 230 -14.42 2.65 11.84
CA ALA A 230 -14.91 3.45 12.97
C ALA A 230 -14.75 4.95 12.69
N SER A 231 -13.65 5.35 12.03
CA SER A 231 -13.35 6.75 11.68
C SER A 231 -14.16 7.28 10.50
N LEU A 232 -14.73 6.40 9.66
CA LEU A 232 -15.42 6.81 8.43
C LEU A 232 -16.65 7.68 8.66
N SER A 233 -17.39 7.46 9.75
CA SER A 233 -18.56 8.29 10.05
C SER A 233 -18.18 9.76 10.22
N GLU A 234 -17.07 10.04 10.91
CA GLU A 234 -16.56 11.40 11.07
C GLU A 234 -16.10 11.99 9.74
N ILE A 235 -15.37 11.22 8.93
CA ILE A 235 -14.90 11.68 7.61
C ILE A 235 -16.07 11.99 6.69
N TYR A 236 -17.06 11.09 6.61
CA TYR A 236 -18.17 11.23 5.67
C TYR A 236 -19.14 12.34 6.08
N SER A 237 -19.22 12.68 7.36
CA SER A 237 -19.99 13.86 7.79
C SER A 237 -19.39 15.20 7.33
N LEU A 238 -18.15 15.22 6.80
CA LEU A 238 -17.50 16.41 6.25
C LEU A 238 -17.71 16.56 4.73
N LEU A 239 -18.23 15.52 4.06
CA LEU A 239 -18.44 15.45 2.60
C LEU A 239 -19.88 15.83 2.23
#